data_AF-A0A3E0GWI8-F1
#
_entry.id   AF-A0A3E0GWI8-F1
#
_cell.length_a   1.000
_cell.length_b   1.000
_cell.length_c   1.000
_cell.angle_alpha   90.00
_cell.angle_beta   90.00
_cell.angle_gamma   90.00
#
_symmetry.space_group_name_H-M   'P 1'
#
loop_
_entity.id
_entity.type
_entity.pdbx_description
1 polymer ?
#
loop_
_entity_poly.entity_id
_entity_poly.type
_entity_poly.pdbx_seq_one_letter_code
_entity_poly.pdbx_strand_id
1 'polypeptide(L)'
;MCTYLTEKVVLDGAGKGAAGWFRLTDGSVYVDHPTHARYTHTLNIDFLNPAEGPGARVAVELTEEAARALAAAITAALDHAPAGIASENQP
;
A
#
# COMPACT_ATOMS: atom_id res chain seq x y z
N MET A 1 12.04 5.69 -16.23
CA MET A 1 13.33 5.39 -15.59
C MET A 1 13.02 4.75 -14.25
N CYS A 2 13.34 3.46 -14.07
CA CYS A 2 13.19 2.79 -12.79
C CYS A 2 14.12 3.46 -11.78
N THR A 3 13.62 3.75 -10.57
CA THR A 3 14.46 4.38 -9.54
C THR A 3 15.36 3.35 -8.84
N TYR A 4 15.09 2.05 -8.99
CA TYR A 4 15.71 0.93 -8.25
C TYR A 4 15.67 1.11 -6.72
N LEU A 5 14.82 2.02 -6.25
CA LEU A 5 14.62 2.32 -4.85
C LEU A 5 13.27 1.75 -4.44
N THR A 6 13.28 0.92 -3.41
CA THR A 6 12.07 0.39 -2.80
C THR A 6 12.03 0.86 -1.36
N GLU A 7 11.03 1.68 -1.04
CA GLU A 7 10.71 2.03 0.33
C GLU A 7 9.96 0.86 0.96
N LYS A 8 10.36 0.44 2.16
CA LYS A 8 9.73 -0.65 2.92
C LYS A 8 9.09 -0.09 4.18
N VAL A 9 7.93 -0.63 4.54
CA VAL A 9 7.20 -0.25 5.76
C VAL A 9 6.66 -1.50 6.44
N VAL A 10 6.76 -1.55 7.78
CA VAL A 10 6.09 -2.59 8.58
C VAL A 10 4.66 -2.13 8.81
N LEU A 11 3.71 -3.04 8.62
CA LEU A 11 2.28 -2.76 8.74
C LEU A 11 1.64 -3.69 9.77
N ASP A 12 0.58 -3.21 10.40
CA ASP A 12 -0.35 -4.06 11.14
C ASP A 12 -1.77 -3.77 10.65
N GLY A 13 -2.42 -4.80 10.11
CA GLY A 13 -3.73 -4.66 9.50
C GLY A 13 -4.16 -5.89 8.70
N ALA A 14 -5.13 -5.70 7.81
CA ALA A 14 -5.64 -6.75 6.94
C ALA A 14 -5.83 -6.25 5.50
N GLY A 15 -5.55 -7.13 4.54
CA GLY A 15 -5.69 -6.90 3.11
C GLY A 15 -6.62 -7.92 2.50
N LYS A 16 -7.32 -7.56 1.42
CA LYS A 16 -8.24 -8.46 0.73
C LYS A 16 -7.65 -8.90 -0.60
N GLY A 17 -7.16 -10.14 -0.65
CA GLY A 17 -6.69 -10.80 -1.87
C GLY A 17 -7.77 -11.67 -2.52
N ALA A 18 -7.41 -12.39 -3.58
CA ALA A 18 -8.33 -13.27 -4.31
C ALA A 18 -8.94 -14.39 -3.43
N ALA A 19 -8.19 -14.87 -2.43
CA ALA A 19 -8.63 -15.91 -1.50
C ALA A 19 -9.40 -15.36 -0.28
N GLY A 20 -9.59 -14.04 -0.18
CA GLY A 20 -10.25 -13.39 0.95
C GLY A 20 -9.32 -12.46 1.73
N TRP A 21 -9.68 -12.20 2.98
CA TRP A 21 -8.89 -11.35 3.87
C TRP A 21 -7.71 -12.12 4.46
N PHE A 22 -6.57 -11.47 4.56
CA PHE A 22 -5.35 -11.99 5.18
C PHE A 22 -4.68 -10.89 6.01
N ARG A 23 -3.86 -11.28 6.99
CA ARG A 23 -3.10 -10.31 7.79
C ARG A 23 -2.07 -9.63 6.92
N LEU A 24 -1.91 -8.31 7.04
CA LEU A 24 -0.81 -7.55 6.45
C LEU A 24 0.30 -7.37 7.49
N THR A 25 1.54 -7.55 7.05
CA THR A 25 2.73 -7.37 7.89
C THR A 25 3.74 -6.41 7.26
N ASP A 26 3.73 -6.29 5.94
CA ASP A 26 4.73 -5.53 5.20
C ASP A 26 4.07 -4.72 4.08
N GLY A 27 4.69 -3.58 3.77
CA GLY A 27 4.40 -2.76 2.61
C GLY A 27 5.67 -2.46 1.83
N SER A 28 5.55 -2.35 0.51
CA SER A 28 6.62 -1.80 -0.34
C SER A 28 6.10 -0.79 -1.33
N VAL A 29 6.85 0.29 -1.51
CA VAL A 29 6.52 1.40 -2.41
C VAL A 29 7.71 1.69 -3.32
N TYR A 30 7.49 1.70 -4.63
CA TYR A 30 8.56 1.87 -5.62
C TYR A 30 8.04 2.42 -6.96
N VAL A 31 8.93 3.00 -7.76
CA VAL A 31 8.60 3.47 -9.12
C VAL A 31 9.28 2.58 -10.15
N ASP A 32 8.46 1.85 -10.92
CA ASP A 32 8.90 0.89 -11.94
C ASP A 32 7.79 0.65 -12.96
N HIS A 33 8.02 -0.25 -13.90
CA HIS A 33 7.04 -0.71 -14.88
C HIS A 33 5.88 -1.42 -14.17
N PRO A 34 4.63 -1.07 -14.51
CA PRO A 34 3.47 -1.81 -14.02
C PRO A 34 3.41 -3.21 -14.65
N THR A 35 2.75 -4.12 -13.94
CA THR A 35 2.38 -5.44 -14.45
C THR A 35 1.04 -5.38 -15.20
N HIS A 36 0.11 -4.50 -14.79
CA HIS A 36 -1.25 -4.46 -15.34
C HIS A 36 -1.66 -3.11 -15.94
N ALA A 37 -1.27 -2.00 -15.33
CA ALA A 37 -1.64 -0.66 -15.79
C ALA A 37 -1.03 -0.36 -17.17
N ARG A 38 -1.75 0.41 -17.98
CA ARG A 38 -1.38 0.75 -19.38
C ARG A 38 -0.30 1.84 -19.52
N TYR A 39 0.47 2.10 -18.47
CA TYR A 39 1.48 3.16 -18.44
C TYR A 39 2.89 2.56 -18.54
N THR A 40 3.86 3.33 -19.02
CA THR A 40 5.25 2.85 -19.08
C THR A 40 5.84 2.67 -17.68
N HIS A 41 5.52 3.57 -16.75
CA HIS A 41 5.96 3.50 -15.35
C HIS A 41 4.80 3.95 -14.45
N THR A 42 4.77 3.42 -13.24
CA THR A 42 3.80 3.74 -12.19
C THR A 42 4.51 3.83 -10.84
N LEU A 43 3.87 4.49 -9.87
CA LEU A 43 4.11 4.14 -8.48
C LEU A 43 3.40 2.80 -8.23
N ASN A 44 4.16 1.83 -7.76
CA ASN A 44 3.65 0.53 -7.34
C ASN A 44 3.68 0.46 -5.81
N ILE A 45 2.58 0.01 -5.23
CA ILE A 45 2.46 -0.27 -3.80
C ILE A 45 2.04 -1.72 -3.66
N ASP A 46 2.75 -2.47 -2.84
CA ASP A 46 2.35 -3.82 -2.47
C ASP A 46 2.16 -3.92 -0.97
N PHE A 47 0.99 -4.41 -0.57
CA PHE A 47 0.69 -4.82 0.79
C PHE A 47 0.83 -6.34 0.86
N LEU A 48 1.63 -6.85 1.80
CA LEU A 48 2.14 -8.21 1.79
C LEU A 48 1.95 -8.91 3.14
N ASN A 49 1.98 -10.25 3.07
CA ASN A 49 2.39 -11.11 4.17
C ASN A 49 3.27 -12.25 3.65
N PRO A 50 4.60 -12.07 3.67
CA PRO A 50 5.54 -13.05 3.12
C PRO A 50 5.47 -14.43 3.78
N ALA A 51 5.05 -14.49 5.06
CA ALA A 51 4.93 -15.75 5.80
C ALA A 51 3.77 -16.63 5.30
N GLU A 52 2.75 -16.04 4.69
CA GLU A 52 1.60 -16.74 4.10
C GLU A 52 1.80 -17.08 2.61
N GLY A 53 3.01 -16.84 2.09
CA GLY A 53 3.41 -17.15 0.72
C GLY A 53 3.14 -16.02 -0.28
N PRO A 54 3.52 -16.21 -1.56
CA PRO A 54 3.57 -15.14 -2.55
C PRO A 54 2.19 -14.58 -2.95
N GLY A 55 1.11 -15.32 -2.69
CA GLY A 55 -0.27 -14.91 -3.00
C GLY A 55 -0.91 -14.01 -1.94
N ALA A 56 -0.33 -13.89 -0.75
CA ALA A 56 -0.78 -12.99 0.30
C ALA A 56 -0.32 -11.55 0.00
N ARG A 57 -0.87 -10.98 -1.08
CA ARG A 57 -0.50 -9.68 -1.63
C ARG A 57 -1.69 -8.92 -2.18
N VAL A 58 -1.74 -7.61 -1.91
CA VAL A 58 -2.59 -6.65 -2.63
C VAL A 58 -1.66 -5.67 -3.34
N ALA A 59 -1.64 -5.72 -4.67
CA ALA A 59 -0.83 -4.84 -5.51
C ALA A 59 -1.66 -3.67 -6.04
N VAL A 60 -1.06 -2.49 -6.07
CA VAL A 60 -1.67 -1.25 -6.55
C VAL A 60 -0.68 -0.53 -7.46
N GLU A 61 -1.13 -0.10 -8.64
CA GLU A 61 -0.30 0.57 -9.64
C GLU A 61 -0.96 1.91 -10.02
N LEU A 62 -0.28 3.03 -9.72
CA LEU A 62 -0.85 4.38 -9.81
C LEU A 62 0.02 5.29 -10.69
N THR A 63 -0.61 6.27 -11.33
CA THR A 63 0.14 7.42 -11.85
C THR A 63 0.69 8.26 -10.70
N GLU A 64 1.67 9.11 -10.99
CA GLU A 64 2.26 10.00 -9.99
C GLU A 64 1.20 10.90 -9.33
N GLU A 65 0.29 11.47 -10.12
CA GLU A 65 -0.76 12.37 -9.64
C GLU A 65 -1.74 11.63 -8.71
N ALA A 66 -2.18 10.44 -9.10
CA ALA A 66 -3.07 9.61 -8.30
C ALA A 66 -2.41 9.16 -6.99
N ALA A 67 -1.13 8.81 -7.04
CA ALA A 67 -0.34 8.45 -5.86
C ALA A 67 -0.22 9.62 -4.87
N ARG A 68 0.11 10.83 -5.34
CA ARG A 68 0.18 12.04 -4.50
C ARG A 68 -1.18 12.39 -3.92
N ALA A 69 -2.25 12.28 -4.72
CA ALA A 69 -3.62 12.51 -4.27
C ALA A 69 -4.05 11.49 -3.20
N LEU A 70 -3.68 10.21 -3.36
CA LEU A 70 -3.94 9.17 -2.36
C LEU A 70 -3.23 9.47 -1.04
N ALA A 71 -1.95 9.84 -1.07
CA ALA A 71 -1.20 10.20 0.12
C ALA A 71 -1.86 11.38 0.87
N ALA A 72 -2.27 12.43 0.14
CA ALA A 72 -2.99 13.55 0.73
C ALA A 72 -4.34 13.14 1.33
N ALA A 73 -5.09 12.27 0.64
CA ALA A 73 -6.37 11.76 1.12
C ALA A 73 -6.23 10.90 2.39
N ILE A 74 -5.16 10.10 2.50
CA ILE A 74 -4.85 9.32 3.70
C ILE A 74 -4.66 10.25 4.90
N THR A 75 -3.81 11.27 4.77
CA THR A 75 -3.57 12.23 5.85
C THR A 75 -4.85 12.98 6.22
N ALA A 76 -5.59 13.48 5.23
CA ALA A 76 -6.84 14.19 5.48
C ALA A 76 -7.90 13.31 6.20
N ALA A 77 -7.98 12.02 5.87
CA ALA A 77 -8.89 11.11 6.55
C ALA A 77 -8.51 10.90 8.03
N LEU A 78 -7.22 10.80 8.35
CA LEU A 78 -6.72 10.71 9.72
C LEU A 78 -6.98 12.01 10.50
N ASP A 79 -6.78 13.18 9.87
CA ASP A 79 -6.98 14.49 10.50
C ASP A 79 -8.46 14.78 10.82
N HIS A 80 -9.40 14.22 10.05
CA HIS A 80 -10.84 14.35 10.33
C HIS A 80 -11.34 13.45 11.47
N ALA A 81 -10.59 12.39 11.79
CA ALA A 81 -10.98 11.45 12.82
C ALA A 81 -10.60 11.97 14.22
N PRO A 82 -11.38 11.68 15.27
CA PRO A 82 -10.93 11.94 16.64
C PRO A 82 -9.57 11.29 16.91
N ALA A 83 -8.68 12.03 17.57
CA ALA A 83 -7.34 11.55 17.87
C ALA A 83 -7.39 10.19 18.60
N GLY A 84 -6.59 9.23 18.11
CA GLY A 84 -6.44 7.90 18.72
C GLY A 84 -7.49 6.86 18.32
N ILE A 85 -8.60 7.23 17.67
CA ILE A 85 -9.67 6.28 17.29
C ILE A 85 -9.21 5.19 16.31
N ALA A 86 -8.16 5.47 15.54
CA ALA A 86 -7.55 4.54 14.58
C ALA A 86 -6.08 4.23 14.92
N SER A 87 -5.71 4.32 16.21
CA SER A 87 -4.36 4.00 16.67
C SER A 87 -4.25 2.54 17.10
N GLU A 88 -3.03 1.98 17.12
CA GLU A 88 -2.77 0.61 17.60
C GLU A 88 -3.31 0.37 19.02
N ASN A 89 -3.26 1.41 19.86
CA ASN A 89 -3.76 1.40 21.24
C ASN A 89 -5.04 2.22 21.37
N GLN A 90 -5.94 2.10 20.39
CA GLN A 90 -7.26 2.72 20.42
C GLN A 90 -8.00 2.41 21.75
N PRO A 91 -8.80 3.37 22.28
CA PRO A 91 -9.50 3.22 23.55
C PRO A 91 -10.54 2.10 23.57
#